data_AF-A0A7S2NBF6-F1
#
_entry.id   AF-A0A7S2NBF6-F1
#
_cell.length_a   1.000
_cell.length_b   1.000
_cell.length_c   1.000
_cell.angle_alpha   90.00
_cell.angle_beta   90.00
_cell.angle_gamma   90.00
#
_symmetry.space_group_name_H-M   'P 1'
#
loop_
_entity.id
_entity.type
_entity.pdbx_description
1 polymer ?
#
loop_
_entity_poly.entity_id
_entity_poly.type
_entity_poly.pdbx_seq_one_letter_code
_entity_poly.pdbx_strand_id
1 'polypeptide(L)'
;RGAHNLPWVIRNTPRKPLRVFLMSGENDLSNNHGSWPLASQEMAAALKYAQYPHKFVFGSGAHGMIHGASILPQTLLWLFKDGPADFGDERRRHAAPLALALLISIIVAASWLAYR
;
A
#
# COMPACT_ATOMS: atom_id res chain seq x y z
N ARG A 1 -10.74 19.08 12.60
CA ARG A 1 -11.04 17.79 11.91
C ARG A 1 -9.92 17.54 10.92
N GLY A 2 -9.28 16.37 10.93
CA GLY A 2 -8.09 16.09 10.12
C GLY A 2 -7.85 14.59 9.96
N ALA A 3 -6.95 14.22 9.06
CA ALA A 3 -6.70 12.84 8.63
C ALA A 3 -5.85 11.99 9.62
N HIS A 4 -5.72 12.42 10.87
CA HIS A 4 -4.94 11.75 11.93
C HIS A 4 -5.33 10.29 12.20
N ASN A 5 -6.54 9.86 11.86
CA ASN A 5 -7.00 8.49 11.98
C ASN A 5 -6.67 7.60 10.77
N LEU A 6 -6.25 8.18 9.63
CA LEU A 6 -5.93 7.41 8.42
C LEU A 6 -4.83 6.35 8.63
N PRO A 7 -3.76 6.57 9.42
CA PRO A 7 -2.79 5.52 9.70
C PRO A 7 -3.42 4.28 10.32
N TRP A 8 -4.42 4.43 11.21
CA TRP A 8 -5.14 3.30 11.78
C TRP A 8 -6.02 2.62 10.72
N VAL A 9 -6.75 3.38 9.91
CA VAL A 9 -7.61 2.83 8.84
C VAL A 9 -6.79 2.04 7.82
N ILE A 10 -5.64 2.54 7.38
CA ILE A 10 -4.74 1.86 6.44
C ILE A 10 -4.31 0.49 6.97
N ARG A 11 -4.01 0.38 8.27
CA ARG A 11 -3.57 -0.87 8.89
C ARG A 11 -4.69 -1.89 9.08
N ASN A 12 -5.94 -1.45 9.15
CA ASN A 12 -7.10 -2.28 9.52
C ASN A 12 -8.10 -2.49 8.38
N THR A 13 -7.80 -2.04 7.17
CA THR A 13 -8.66 -2.25 6.00
C THR A 13 -7.97 -3.16 4.98
N PRO A 14 -8.74 -3.94 4.19
CA PRO A 14 -8.18 -4.69 3.08
C PRO A 14 -7.39 -3.78 2.13
N ARG A 15 -6.19 -4.23 1.75
CA ARG A 15 -5.28 -3.47 0.90
C ARG A 15 -5.92 -3.22 -0.47
N LYS A 16 -5.93 -1.96 -0.91
CA LYS A 16 -6.41 -1.57 -2.24
C LYS A 16 -5.26 -1.62 -3.27
N PRO A 17 -5.54 -1.74 -4.58
CA PRO A 17 -4.53 -1.70 -5.63
C PRO A 17 -4.04 -0.26 -5.86
N LEU A 18 -3.29 0.29 -4.89
CA LEU A 18 -2.79 1.66 -4.89
C LEU A 18 -1.27 1.71 -4.81
N ARG A 19 -0.70 2.72 -5.47
CA ARG A 19 0.69 3.18 -5.33
C ARG A 19 0.66 4.57 -4.69
N VAL A 20 1.49 4.81 -3.69
CA VAL A 20 1.44 6.06 -2.91
C VAL A 20 2.78 6.77 -2.91
N PHE A 21 2.81 8.01 -3.39
CA PHE A 21 3.94 8.91 -3.19
C PHE A 21 3.59 9.90 -2.09
N LEU A 22 4.43 10.00 -1.06
CA LEU A 22 4.26 10.92 0.05
C LEU A 22 5.49 11.83 0.15
N MET A 23 5.25 13.13 0.31
CA MET A 23 6.29 14.12 0.53
C MET A 23 5.93 14.97 1.75
N SER A 24 6.91 15.25 2.60
CA SER A 24 6.78 16.24 3.67
C SER A 24 8.16 16.84 3.99
N GLY A 25 8.19 17.79 4.91
CA GLY A 25 9.41 18.43 5.36
C GLY A 25 9.48 18.56 6.88
N GLU A 26 10.68 18.58 7.44
CA GLU A 26 10.93 18.74 8.88
C GLU A 26 10.33 20.03 9.43
N ASN A 27 10.40 21.12 8.65
CA ASN A 27 9.92 22.44 9.02
C ASN A 27 8.48 22.72 8.53
N ASP A 28 7.73 21.67 8.19
CA ASP A 28 6.32 21.78 7.79
C ASP A 28 5.43 22.15 8.99
N LEU A 29 4.14 22.42 8.73
CA LEU A 29 3.24 23.02 9.70
C LEU A 29 3.14 22.20 11.00
N SER A 30 3.37 22.87 12.12
CA SER A 30 3.15 22.32 13.47
C SER A 30 2.46 23.37 14.33
N ASN A 31 1.26 23.07 14.80
CA ASN A 31 0.47 23.99 15.64
C ASN A 31 -0.41 23.23 16.64
N ASN A 32 -1.34 23.91 17.29
CA ASN A 32 -2.28 23.33 18.26
C ASN A 32 -3.19 22.21 17.69
N HIS A 33 -3.21 22.01 16.37
CA HIS A 33 -3.92 20.92 15.70
C HIS A 33 -3.02 19.72 15.35
N GLY A 34 -1.73 19.77 15.70
CA GLY A 34 -0.75 18.70 15.49
C GLY A 34 0.42 19.08 14.60
N SER A 35 1.30 18.10 14.38
CA SER A 35 2.52 18.20 13.58
C SER A 35 2.35 17.46 12.25
N TRP A 36 2.38 18.19 11.15
CA TRP A 36 2.34 17.60 9.80
C TRP A 36 3.57 16.76 9.46
N PRO A 37 4.80 17.12 9.87
CA PRO A 37 5.95 16.24 9.72
C PRO A 37 5.72 14.88 10.39
N LEU A 38 5.24 14.88 11.64
CA LEU A 38 4.97 13.64 12.39
C LEU A 38 3.84 12.83 11.74
N ALA A 39 2.73 13.48 11.39
CA ALA A 39 1.60 12.81 10.74
C ALA A 39 2.00 12.15 9.40
N SER A 40 2.90 12.78 8.64
CA SER A 40 3.43 12.22 7.39
C SER A 40 4.30 10.97 7.65
N GLN A 41 5.12 10.98 8.69
CA GLN A 41 5.90 9.81 9.11
C GLN A 41 4.98 8.66 9.58
N GLU A 42 3.93 8.97 10.34
CA GLU A 42 2.93 7.96 10.76
C GLU A 42 2.20 7.33 9.57
N MET A 43 1.86 8.13 8.56
CA MET A 43 1.28 7.66 7.30
C MET A 43 2.24 6.75 6.54
N ALA A 44 3.52 7.14 6.40
CA ALA A 44 4.53 6.30 5.78
C ALA A 44 4.70 4.96 6.51
N ALA A 45 4.74 4.99 7.85
CA ALA A 45 4.81 3.78 8.67
C ALA A 45 3.57 2.87 8.50
N ALA A 46 2.38 3.45 8.36
CA ALA A 46 1.14 2.69 8.10
C ALA A 46 1.14 2.04 6.72
N LEU A 47 1.56 2.77 5.67
CA LEU A 47 1.68 2.26 4.31
C LEU A 47 2.69 1.11 4.24
N LYS A 48 3.83 1.25 4.94
CA LYS A 48 4.83 0.20 5.08
C LYS A 48 4.27 -1.05 5.76
N TYR A 49 3.57 -0.89 6.88
CA TYR A 49 2.93 -1.99 7.60
C TYR A 49 1.94 -2.76 6.70
N ALA A 50 1.08 -2.02 5.99
CA ALA A 50 0.09 -2.61 5.09
C ALA A 50 0.65 -3.05 3.73
N GLN A 51 1.98 -3.03 3.56
CA GLN A 51 2.70 -3.48 2.37
C GLN A 51 2.24 -2.80 1.07
N TYR A 52 1.89 -1.51 1.15
CA TYR A 52 1.65 -0.71 -0.05
C TYR A 52 2.98 -0.38 -0.75
N PRO A 53 3.05 -0.46 -2.09
CA PRO A 53 4.12 0.17 -2.85
C PRO A 53 4.07 1.69 -2.60
N HIS A 54 5.05 2.19 -1.85
CA HIS A 54 5.10 3.60 -1.48
C HIS A 54 6.52 4.16 -1.55
N LYS A 55 6.60 5.47 -1.76
CA LYS A 55 7.84 6.24 -1.63
C LYS A 55 7.57 7.44 -0.73
N PHE A 56 8.36 7.60 0.32
CA PHE A 56 8.30 8.72 1.23
C PHE A 56 9.56 9.57 1.07
N VAL A 57 9.39 10.84 0.67
CA VAL A 57 10.48 11.81 0.55
C VAL A 57 10.32 12.84 1.65
N PHE A 58 11.26 12.84 2.58
CA PHE A 58 11.26 13.74 3.73
C PHE A 58 12.43 14.72 3.60
N GLY A 59 12.11 15.99 3.38
CA GLY A 59 13.09 17.07 3.25
C GLY A 59 13.20 17.93 4.50
N SER A 60 14.01 18.98 4.45
CA SER A 60 14.11 20.01 5.50
C SER A 60 13.24 21.24 5.22
N GLY A 61 12.46 21.26 4.13
CA GLY A 61 11.63 22.40 3.75
C GLY A 61 10.41 22.62 4.64
N ALA A 62 9.83 23.82 4.55
CA ALA A 62 8.53 24.15 5.14
C ALA A 62 7.38 23.91 4.15
N HIS A 63 6.16 24.30 4.53
CA HIS A 63 4.99 24.23 3.66
C HIS A 63 5.18 25.12 2.42
N GLY A 64 5.44 24.52 1.26
CA GLY A 64 5.71 25.25 0.04
C GLY A 64 5.84 24.37 -1.20
N MET A 65 5.80 25.01 -2.37
CA MET A 65 5.74 24.30 -3.65
C MET A 65 7.12 23.97 -4.25
N ILE A 66 8.19 24.59 -3.76
CA ILE A 66 9.53 24.50 -4.38
C ILE A 66 10.02 23.05 -4.42
N HIS A 67 9.98 22.35 -3.28
CA HIS A 67 10.45 20.97 -3.21
C HIS A 67 9.57 20.02 -4.02
N GLY A 68 8.24 20.18 -3.95
CA GLY A 68 7.31 19.37 -4.73
C GLY A 68 7.50 19.56 -6.24
N ALA A 69 7.69 20.80 -6.68
CA ALA A 69 7.93 21.13 -8.08
C ALA A 69 9.27 20.56 -8.58
N SER A 70 10.33 20.59 -7.77
CA SER A 70 11.66 20.11 -8.18
C SER A 70 11.73 18.59 -8.37
N ILE A 71 10.86 17.82 -7.69
CA ILE A 71 10.82 16.36 -7.78
C ILE A 71 9.62 15.81 -8.57
N LEU A 72 8.77 16.70 -9.12
CA LEU A 72 7.55 16.31 -9.80
C LEU A 72 7.80 15.37 -11.00
N PRO A 73 8.76 15.64 -11.91
CA PRO A 73 9.00 14.74 -13.05
C PRO A 73 9.35 13.31 -12.61
N GLN A 74 10.25 13.17 -11.62
CA GLN A 74 10.68 11.88 -11.08
C GLN A 74 9.53 11.18 -10.34
N THR A 75 8.66 11.95 -9.67
CA THR A 75 7.47 11.44 -8.98
C THR A 75 6.47 10.85 -9.97
N LEU A 76 6.19 11.54 -11.07
CA LEU A 76 5.29 11.07 -12.12
C LEU A 76 5.86 9.81 -12.79
N LEU A 77 7.15 9.81 -13.13
CA LEU A 77 7.80 8.63 -13.68
C LEU A 77 7.69 7.42 -12.73
N TRP A 78 7.90 7.61 -11.42
CA TRP A 78 7.75 6.55 -10.44
C TRP A 78 6.30 6.06 -10.29
N LEU A 79 5.33 6.97 -10.31
CA LEU A 79 3.90 6.62 -10.22
C LEU A 79 3.45 5.77 -11.41
N PHE A 80 3.93 6.06 -12.62
CA PHE A 80 3.46 5.45 -13.87
C PHE A 80 4.38 4.39 -14.48
N LYS A 81 5.54 4.12 -13.88
CA LYS A 81 6.59 3.25 -14.46
C LYS A 81 6.11 1.87 -14.93
N ASP A 82 5.10 1.28 -14.28
CA ASP A 82 4.69 -0.12 -14.51
C ASP A 82 3.18 -0.26 -14.81
N GLY A 83 2.49 0.82 -15.21
CA GLY A 83 1.03 0.86 -15.17
C GLY A 83 0.50 0.95 -13.73
N PRO A 84 -0.79 0.68 -13.47
CA PRO A 84 -1.31 0.64 -12.10
C PRO A 84 -0.47 -0.36 -11.27
N ALA A 85 -0.17 -0.02 -10.01
CA ALA A 85 0.63 -0.91 -9.15
C ALA A 85 0.10 -2.33 -9.23
N ASP A 86 0.99 -3.27 -9.60
CA ASP A 86 0.74 -4.71 -9.76
C ASP A 86 -0.50 -5.11 -8.96
N PHE A 87 -1.61 -5.22 -9.71
CA PHE A 87 -2.85 -5.80 -9.24
C PHE A 87 -2.50 -7.24 -8.94
N GLY A 88 -1.94 -7.51 -7.76
CA GLY A 88 -1.68 -8.86 -7.31
C GLY A 88 -2.99 -9.61 -7.44
N ASP A 89 -3.11 -10.33 -8.56
CA ASP A 89 -4.39 -10.76 -9.11
C ASP A 89 -5.08 -11.54 -8.01
N GLU A 90 -6.18 -11.01 -7.47
CA GLU A 90 -6.91 -11.72 -6.42
C GLU A 90 -7.35 -13.10 -6.93
N ARG A 91 -7.45 -13.28 -8.27
CA ARG A 91 -7.64 -14.59 -8.89
C ARG A 91 -6.48 -15.56 -8.67
N ARG A 92 -5.22 -15.10 -8.59
CA ARG A 92 -4.06 -15.96 -8.28
C ARG A 92 -4.01 -16.37 -6.80
N ARG A 93 -4.50 -15.53 -5.89
CA ARG A 93 -4.55 -15.85 -4.44
C ARG A 93 -5.66 -16.85 -4.09
N HIS A 94 -6.75 -16.90 -4.87
CA HIS A 94 -7.84 -17.87 -4.70
C HIS A 94 -7.74 -19.12 -5.59
N ALA A 95 -6.96 -19.09 -6.69
CA ALA A 95 -6.75 -20.26 -7.54
C ALA A 95 -5.95 -21.38 -6.84
N ALA A 96 -4.95 -21.04 -6.02
CA ALA A 96 -4.14 -22.02 -5.31
C ALA A 96 -4.94 -22.90 -4.31
N PRO A 97 -5.80 -22.34 -3.42
CA PRO A 97 -6.60 -23.17 -2.52
C PRO A 97 -7.70 -23.96 -3.24
N LEU A 98 -8.29 -23.44 -4.32
CA LEU A 98 -9.30 -24.16 -5.10
C LEU A 98 -8.70 -25.32 -5.89
N ALA A 99 -7.53 -25.15 -6.51
CA ALA A 99 -6.82 -26.23 -7.21
C ALA A 99 -6.41 -27.36 -6.24
N LEU A 100 -5.98 -27.01 -5.02
CA LEU A 100 -5.64 -27.98 -3.99
C LEU A 100 -6.88 -28.74 -3.48
N ALA A 101 -8.00 -28.04 -3.26
CA ALA A 101 -9.27 -28.69 -2.87
C ALA A 101 -9.79 -29.62 -3.96
N LEU A 102 -9.66 -29.25 -5.24
CA LEU A 102 -10.07 -30.08 -6.37
C LEU A 102 -9.17 -31.32 -6.51
N LEU A 103 -7.84 -31.16 -6.33
CA LEU A 103 -6.89 -32.28 -6.29
C LEU A 103 -7.19 -33.25 -5.14
N ILE A 104 -7.44 -32.74 -3.93
CA ILE A 104 -7.82 -33.57 -2.77
C ILE A 104 -9.14 -34.32 -3.07
N SER A 105 -10.12 -33.65 -3.67
CA SER A 105 -11.40 -34.27 -4.02
C SER A 105 -11.24 -35.37 -5.08
N ILE A 106 -10.39 -35.16 -6.09
CA ILE A 106 -10.08 -36.16 -7.12
C ILE A 106 -9.37 -37.36 -6.50
N ILE A 107 -8.41 -37.14 -5.60
CA ILE A 107 -7.68 -38.23 -4.92
C ILE A 107 -8.65 -39.05 -4.07
N VAL A 108 -9.51 -38.41 -3.28
CA VAL A 108 -10.51 -39.12 -2.44
C VAL A 108 -11.49 -39.91 -3.31
N ALA A 109 -11.95 -39.36 -4.44
CA ALA A 109 -12.85 -40.05 -5.36
C ALA A 109 -12.16 -41.26 -6.05
N ALA A 110 -10.90 -41.10 -6.48
CA ALA A 110 -10.12 -42.17 -7.10
C ALA A 110 -9.81 -43.30 -6.10
N SER A 111 -9.50 -42.96 -4.85
CA SER A 111 -9.29 -43.94 -3.77
C SER A 111 -10.56 -44.74 -3.46
N TRP A 112 -11.74 -44.10 -3.49
CA TRP A 112 -13.00 -44.80 -3.28
C TRP A 112 -13.37 -45.73 -4.45
N LEU A 113 -13.07 -45.32 -5.69
CA LEU A 113 -13.31 -46.15 -6.88
C LEU A 113 -12.41 -47.40 -6.92
N ALA A 114 -11.18 -47.30 -6.40
CA ALA A 114 -10.23 -48.42 -6.35
C ALA A 114 -10.52 -49.45 -5.25
N TYR A 115 -11.41 -49.13 -4.29
CA TYR A 115 -11.82 -50.00 -3.18
C TYR A 115 -13.24 -50.56 -3.32
N ARG A 116 -13.84 -50.40 -4.51
CA ARG A 116 -15.06 -51.09 -4.94
C ARG A 116 -14.72 -52.26 -5.84
#